data_AF-A0A1L2DZU1-F1
#
_entry.id   AF-A0A1L2DZU1-F1
#
_cell.length_a   1.000
_cell.length_b   1.000
_cell.length_c   1.000
_cell.angle_alpha   90.00
_cell.angle_beta   90.00
_cell.angle_gamma   90.00
#
_symmetry.space_group_name_H-M   'P 1'
#
loop_
_entity.id
_entity.type
_entity.pdbx_description
1 polymer ?
#
loop_
_entity_poly.entity_id
_entity_poly.type
_entity_poly.pdbx_seq_one_letter_code
_entity_poly.pdbx_strand_id
1 'polypeptide(L)'
;MTFMQICKSITASADCEEIIKLIYLRRYFEIVDERGDAYQLLSNLFHRRVAPLDYREPAAAGSGYPKMAPEKIQQALRDIREYVDSFDYPRLQALVSSPDEIKNLYRRCRNGYEKLQVFRLLELDQDHPVIRKFVNETYHIENEFICQLDPSRFDLIPEYVIMECDKLIALPPAANQSSVARIA
;
A
#
# COMPACT_ATOMS: atom_id res chain seq x y z
N MET A 1 6.53 -22.26 1.76
CA MET A 1 5.24 -21.70 2.18
C MET A 1 4.56 -21.15 0.95
N THR A 2 3.26 -21.38 0.79
CA THR A 2 2.49 -20.69 -0.25
C THR A 2 2.39 -19.21 0.08
N PHE A 3 2.09 -18.37 -0.91
CA PHE A 3 1.89 -16.94 -0.67
C PHE A 3 0.80 -16.68 0.39
N MET A 4 -0.28 -17.46 0.41
CA MET A 4 -1.30 -17.40 1.47
C MET A 4 -0.72 -17.67 2.87
N GLN A 5 0.19 -18.64 3.00
CA GLN A 5 0.85 -18.93 4.27
C GLN A 5 1.79 -17.79 4.68
N ILE A 6 2.47 -17.16 3.72
CA ILE A 6 3.30 -15.98 3.95
C ILE A 6 2.43 -14.81 4.43
N CYS A 7 1.32 -14.49 3.75
CA CYS A 7 0.38 -13.46 4.18
C CYS A 7 -0.06 -13.67 5.64
N LYS A 8 -0.50 -14.88 5.99
CA LYS A 8 -0.92 -15.22 7.35
C LYS A 8 0.20 -15.06 8.37
N SER A 9 1.42 -15.49 8.02
CA SER A 9 2.60 -15.35 8.88
C SER A 9 2.96 -13.88 9.11
N ILE A 10 2.92 -13.05 8.07
CA ILE A 10 3.24 -11.62 8.16
C ILE A 10 2.18 -10.88 8.97
N THR A 11 0.89 -11.11 8.73
CA THR A 11 -0.19 -10.46 9.49
C THR A 11 -0.12 -10.80 10.98
N ALA A 12 0.24 -12.04 11.32
CA ALA A 12 0.39 -12.50 12.71
C ALA A 12 1.72 -12.08 13.38
N SER A 13 2.71 -11.61 12.61
CA SER A 13 4.04 -11.30 13.15
C SER A 13 4.02 -10.02 13.99
N ALA A 14 4.38 -10.11 15.28
CA ALA A 14 4.51 -8.93 16.15
C ALA A 14 5.59 -7.95 15.68
N ASP A 15 6.56 -8.46 14.95
CA ASP A 15 7.76 -7.76 14.52
C ASP A 15 7.58 -6.99 13.19
N CYS A 16 6.44 -7.16 12.52
CA CYS A 16 6.18 -6.51 11.23
C CYS A 16 5.44 -5.17 11.42
N GLU A 17 5.83 -4.16 10.67
CA GLU A 17 5.15 -2.86 10.68
C GLU A 17 3.69 -3.01 10.22
N GLU A 18 2.79 -2.28 10.88
CA GLU A 18 1.35 -2.40 10.65
C GLU A 18 0.96 -2.14 9.19
N ILE A 19 1.54 -1.13 8.54
CA ILE A 19 1.29 -0.82 7.12
C ILE A 19 1.67 -1.99 6.22
N ILE A 20 2.79 -2.67 6.50
CA ILE A 20 3.24 -3.82 5.72
C ILE A 20 2.22 -4.96 5.87
N LYS A 21 1.78 -5.27 7.09
CA LYS A 21 0.72 -6.25 7.33
C LYS A 21 -0.54 -5.98 6.50
N LEU A 22 -0.96 -4.72 6.43
CA LEU A 22 -2.15 -4.32 5.70
C LEU A 22 -1.99 -4.41 4.18
N ILE A 23 -0.78 -4.18 3.65
CA ILE A 23 -0.47 -4.40 2.24
C ILE A 23 -0.60 -5.90 1.92
N TYR A 24 -0.02 -6.76 2.76
CA TYR A 24 -0.15 -8.22 2.62
C TYR A 24 -1.60 -8.71 2.80
N LEU A 25 -2.37 -8.10 3.70
CA LEU A 25 -3.78 -8.46 3.91
C LEU A 25 -4.65 -8.06 2.73
N ARG A 26 -4.47 -6.85 2.18
CA ARG A 26 -5.15 -6.43 0.94
C ARG A 26 -4.83 -7.39 -0.19
N ARG A 27 -3.56 -7.75 -0.35
CA ARG A 27 -3.08 -8.70 -1.35
C ARG A 27 -3.68 -10.10 -1.15
N TYR A 28 -3.78 -10.57 0.09
CA TYR A 28 -4.42 -11.83 0.41
C TYR A 28 -5.86 -11.87 -0.11
N PHE A 29 -6.65 -10.82 0.15
CA PHE A 29 -8.01 -10.69 -0.38
C PHE A 29 -8.08 -10.66 -1.91
N GLU A 30 -7.12 -10.03 -2.59
CA GLU A 30 -7.03 -10.07 -4.07
C GLU A 30 -6.83 -11.51 -4.59
N ILE A 31 -6.01 -12.31 -3.90
CA ILE A 31 -5.67 -13.68 -4.33
C ILE A 31 -6.81 -14.66 -4.11
N VAL A 32 -7.55 -14.51 -3.00
CA VAL A 32 -8.73 -15.34 -2.73
C VAL A 32 -10.00 -14.81 -3.42
N ASP A 33 -9.86 -13.75 -4.24
CA ASP A 33 -10.93 -13.02 -4.92
C ASP A 33 -12.06 -12.50 -4.00
N GLU A 34 -11.72 -12.20 -2.75
CA GLU A 34 -12.64 -11.66 -1.74
C GLU A 34 -12.62 -10.13 -1.76
N ARG A 35 -13.39 -9.52 -2.67
CA ARG A 35 -13.44 -8.05 -2.84
C ARG A 35 -14.47 -7.35 -1.95
N GLY A 36 -14.75 -7.92 -0.77
CA GLY A 36 -15.73 -7.47 0.22
C GLY A 36 -15.37 -6.17 0.94
N ASP A 37 -16.06 -5.87 2.05
CA ASP A 37 -15.95 -4.59 2.77
C ASP A 37 -14.53 -4.33 3.29
N ALA A 38 -13.87 -5.35 3.86
CA ALA A 38 -12.48 -5.27 4.32
C ALA A 38 -11.51 -4.88 3.18
N TYR A 39 -11.62 -5.55 2.03
CA TYR A 39 -10.82 -5.24 0.85
C TYR A 39 -11.06 -3.81 0.36
N GLN A 40 -12.32 -3.37 0.28
CA GLN A 40 -12.65 -2.00 -0.13
C GLN A 40 -12.04 -0.98 0.82
N LEU A 41 -12.14 -1.20 2.14
CA LEU A 41 -11.60 -0.26 3.12
C LEU A 41 -10.06 -0.20 3.06
N LEU A 42 -9.37 -1.34 2.94
CA LEU A 42 -7.92 -1.36 2.73
C LEU A 42 -7.51 -0.68 1.42
N SER A 43 -8.26 -0.89 0.34
CA SER A 43 -8.02 -0.22 -0.93
C SER A 43 -8.13 1.30 -0.79
N ASN A 44 -9.16 1.79 -0.10
CA ASN A 44 -9.34 3.21 0.18
C ASN A 44 -8.20 3.80 1.03
N LEU A 45 -7.71 3.04 2.02
CA LEU A 45 -6.58 3.42 2.85
C LEU A 45 -5.34 3.71 1.99
N PHE A 46 -4.95 2.76 1.11
CA PHE A 46 -3.75 2.93 0.28
C PHE A 46 -3.92 3.96 -0.85
N HIS A 47 -5.16 4.31 -1.21
CA HIS A 47 -5.47 5.47 -2.05
C HIS A 47 -5.64 6.77 -1.23
N ARG A 48 -5.27 6.77 0.05
CA ARG A 48 -5.27 7.92 0.98
C ARG A 48 -6.64 8.60 1.13
N ARG A 49 -7.74 7.87 0.94
CA ARG A 49 -9.09 8.46 0.95
C ARG A 49 -9.52 8.83 2.35
N VAL A 50 -9.77 10.11 2.60
CA VAL A 50 -10.36 10.58 3.88
C VAL A 50 -11.75 9.98 4.08
N ALA A 51 -12.57 9.97 3.03
CA ALA A 51 -13.87 9.31 3.01
C ALA A 51 -13.80 8.05 2.13
N PRO A 52 -13.96 6.83 2.68
CA PRO A 52 -13.93 5.61 1.89
C PRO A 52 -15.06 5.57 0.84
N LEU A 53 -14.74 5.16 -0.37
CA LEU A 53 -15.65 4.96 -1.50
C LEU A 53 -15.94 3.47 -1.73
N ASP A 54 -17.14 3.14 -2.19
CA ASP A 54 -17.51 1.77 -2.55
C ASP A 54 -17.41 1.57 -4.07
N TYR A 55 -16.32 0.92 -4.51
CA TYR A 55 -16.06 0.68 -5.93
C TYR A 55 -16.85 -0.49 -6.53
N ARG A 56 -17.64 -1.21 -5.70
CA ARG A 56 -18.55 -2.28 -6.18
C ARG A 56 -19.87 -1.70 -6.67
N GLU A 57 -20.19 -0.48 -6.24
CA GLU A 57 -21.38 0.23 -6.67
C GLU A 57 -21.06 1.07 -7.92
N PRO A 58 -22.03 1.26 -8.83
CA PRO A 58 -21.80 2.02 -10.04
C PRO A 58 -21.49 3.48 -9.70
N ALA A 59 -20.51 4.05 -10.41
CA ALA A 59 -20.25 5.48 -10.32
C ALA A 59 -21.47 6.27 -10.80
N ALA A 60 -21.93 7.21 -9.99
CA ALA A 60 -23.02 8.11 -10.36
C ALA A 60 -22.51 9.21 -11.30
N ALA A 61 -23.34 9.56 -12.29
CA ALA A 61 -23.02 10.58 -13.26
C ALA A 61 -22.73 11.92 -12.57
N GLY A 62 -21.51 12.44 -12.73
CA GLY A 62 -21.08 13.73 -12.19
C GLY A 62 -20.57 13.72 -10.74
N SER A 63 -20.76 12.64 -9.97
CA SER A 63 -20.29 12.56 -8.57
C SER A 63 -19.30 11.42 -8.29
N GLY A 64 -19.06 10.53 -9.26
CA GLY A 64 -18.14 9.41 -9.10
C GLY A 64 -18.73 8.28 -8.24
N TYR A 65 -17.86 7.45 -7.66
CA TYR A 65 -18.27 6.33 -6.80
C TYR A 65 -18.92 6.82 -5.49
N PRO A 66 -19.96 6.12 -5.00
CA PRO A 66 -20.60 6.47 -3.73
C PRO A 66 -19.66 6.22 -2.55
N LYS A 67 -19.91 6.89 -1.42
CA LYS A 67 -19.21 6.61 -0.17
C LYS A 67 -19.64 5.26 0.39
N MET A 68 -18.72 4.56 1.06
CA MET A 68 -19.08 3.36 1.81
C MET A 68 -20.08 3.70 2.91
N ALA A 69 -21.13 2.89 3.03
CA ALA A 69 -22.10 3.01 4.11
C ALA A 69 -21.44 2.77 5.49
N PRO A 70 -21.87 3.47 6.57
CA PRO A 70 -21.29 3.30 7.90
C PRO A 70 -21.27 1.85 8.40
N GLU A 71 -22.30 1.07 8.08
CA GLU A 71 -22.44 -0.33 8.49
C GLU A 71 -21.37 -1.21 7.82
N LYS A 72 -21.10 -0.97 6.53
CA LYS A 72 -20.03 -1.64 5.77
C LYS A 72 -18.66 -1.27 6.32
N ILE A 73 -18.43 0.00 6.67
CA ILE A 73 -17.19 0.43 7.32
C ILE A 73 -17.00 -0.27 8.67
N GLN A 74 -18.06 -0.35 9.49
CA GLN A 74 -17.98 -1.06 10.78
C GLN A 74 -17.72 -2.55 10.61
N GLN A 75 -18.30 -3.20 9.59
CA GLN A 75 -18.00 -4.59 9.27
C GLN A 75 -16.54 -4.75 8.84
N ALA A 76 -16.06 -3.94 7.89
CA ALA A 76 -14.67 -3.94 7.45
C ALA A 76 -13.68 -3.74 8.60
N LEU A 77 -13.97 -2.82 9.53
CA LEU A 77 -13.14 -2.59 10.71
C LEU A 77 -13.06 -3.82 11.60
N ARG A 78 -14.17 -4.55 11.80
CA ARG A 78 -14.16 -5.82 12.55
C ARG A 78 -13.31 -6.86 11.83
N ASP A 79 -13.59 -7.09 10.56
CA ASP A 79 -12.93 -8.12 9.75
C ASP A 79 -11.41 -7.90 9.68
N ILE A 80 -10.96 -6.65 9.49
CA ILE A 80 -9.52 -6.34 9.45
C ILE A 80 -8.88 -6.56 10.82
N ARG A 81 -9.58 -6.23 11.91
CA ARG A 81 -9.06 -6.41 13.29
C ARG A 81 -8.91 -7.87 13.69
N GLU A 82 -9.60 -8.81 13.03
CA GLU A 82 -9.32 -10.24 13.21
C GLU A 82 -7.89 -10.62 12.77
N TYR A 83 -7.28 -9.85 11.87
CA TYR A 83 -5.91 -10.05 11.40
C TYR A 83 -4.92 -9.07 12.02
N VAL A 84 -5.33 -7.82 12.24
CA VAL A 84 -4.51 -6.71 12.73
C VAL A 84 -5.31 -5.92 13.77
N ASP A 85 -5.29 -6.37 15.02
CA ASP A 85 -6.10 -5.82 16.12
C ASP A 85 -5.92 -4.30 16.32
N SER A 86 -4.70 -3.79 16.10
CA SER A 86 -4.39 -2.35 16.23
C SER A 86 -4.97 -1.46 15.12
N PHE A 87 -5.66 -2.03 14.13
CA PHE A 87 -6.12 -1.31 12.95
C PHE A 87 -7.04 -0.15 13.31
N ASP A 88 -6.61 1.04 12.91
CA ASP A 88 -7.36 2.28 13.03
C ASP A 88 -7.28 3.08 11.73
N TYR A 89 -8.39 3.17 11.01
CA TYR A 89 -8.42 3.78 9.69
C TYR A 89 -7.99 5.26 9.70
N PRO A 90 -8.53 6.15 10.56
CA PRO A 90 -8.12 7.55 10.57
C PRO A 90 -6.64 7.76 10.86
N ARG A 91 -6.07 7.08 11.87
CA ARG A 91 -4.64 7.16 12.20
C ARG A 91 -3.77 6.71 11.03
N LEU A 92 -4.11 5.57 10.44
CA LEU A 92 -3.33 5.00 9.34
C LEU A 92 -3.47 5.81 8.06
N GLN A 93 -4.66 6.37 7.79
CA GLN A 93 -4.88 7.27 6.66
C GLN A 93 -4.03 8.53 6.77
N ALA A 94 -3.91 9.10 7.97
CA ALA A 94 -3.00 10.24 8.23
C ALA A 94 -1.54 9.86 8.00
N LEU A 95 -1.12 8.67 8.46
CA LEU A 95 0.24 8.14 8.25
C LEU A 95 0.57 7.99 6.76
N VAL A 96 -0.26 7.28 5.99
CA VAL A 96 0.00 7.05 4.55
C VAL A 96 -0.21 8.30 3.68
N SER A 97 -0.77 9.37 4.26
CA SER A 97 -0.87 10.68 3.61
C SER A 97 0.32 11.59 3.92
N SER A 98 1.21 11.20 4.85
CA SER A 98 2.39 11.96 5.22
C SER A 98 3.63 11.37 4.54
N PRO A 99 4.26 12.09 3.58
CA PRO A 99 5.49 11.63 2.94
C PRO A 99 6.62 11.39 3.95
N ASP A 100 6.72 12.20 5.00
CA ASP A 100 7.76 12.05 6.02
C ASP A 100 7.56 10.78 6.87
N GLU A 101 6.31 10.46 7.23
CA GLU A 101 6.01 9.20 7.93
C GLU A 101 6.30 7.99 7.06
N ILE A 102 5.96 8.05 5.77
CA ILE A 102 6.29 6.98 4.82
C ILE A 102 7.81 6.84 4.66
N LYS A 103 8.57 7.95 4.57
CA LYS A 103 10.04 7.92 4.54
C LYS A 103 10.62 7.31 5.82
N ASN A 104 10.04 7.61 6.99
CA ASN A 104 10.44 7.03 8.26
C ASN A 104 10.16 5.52 8.31
N LEU A 105 8.97 5.10 7.84
CA LEU A 105 8.61 3.70 7.71
C LEU A 105 9.55 2.95 6.74
N TYR A 106 9.88 3.56 5.60
CA TYR A 106 10.80 3.00 4.61
C TYR A 106 12.16 2.66 5.22
N ARG A 107 12.70 3.54 6.09
CA ARG A 107 13.99 3.30 6.78
C ARG A 107 13.93 2.15 7.80
N ARG A 108 12.74 1.75 8.26
CA ARG A 108 12.53 0.63 9.19
C ARG A 108 12.24 -0.70 8.49
N CYS A 109 12.06 -0.69 7.16
CA CYS A 109 11.84 -1.90 6.38
C CYS A 109 13.06 -2.83 6.44
N ARG A 110 12.80 -4.14 6.47
CA ARG A 110 13.81 -5.17 6.77
C ARG A 110 14.47 -5.74 5.52
N ASN A 111 13.81 -5.66 4.38
CA ASN A 111 14.26 -6.20 3.11
C ASN A 111 13.81 -5.29 1.96
N GLY A 112 14.37 -5.54 0.78
CA GLY A 112 14.09 -4.78 -0.45
C GLY A 112 12.62 -4.83 -0.87
N TYR A 113 11.93 -5.95 -0.60
CA TYR A 113 10.51 -6.09 -0.94
C TYR A 113 9.63 -5.16 -0.12
N GLU A 114 9.80 -5.13 1.20
CA GLU A 114 9.11 -4.17 2.09
C GLU A 114 9.44 -2.73 1.70
N LYS A 115 10.72 -2.44 1.43
CA LYS A 115 11.17 -1.12 0.95
C LYS A 115 10.41 -0.71 -0.31
N LEU A 116 10.28 -1.58 -1.31
CA LEU A 116 9.52 -1.28 -2.54
C LEU A 116 8.03 -1.05 -2.27
N GLN A 117 7.41 -1.89 -1.43
CA GLN A 117 6.00 -1.76 -1.07
C GLN A 117 5.71 -0.41 -0.40
N VAL A 118 6.57 0.01 0.53
CA VAL A 118 6.43 1.29 1.24
C VAL A 118 6.81 2.47 0.34
N PHE A 119 7.89 2.35 -0.43
CA PHE A 119 8.35 3.40 -1.36
C PHE A 119 7.25 3.79 -2.34
N ARG A 120 6.50 2.81 -2.83
CA ARG A 120 5.36 3.03 -3.71
C ARG A 120 4.31 3.97 -3.13
N LEU A 121 4.10 3.91 -1.82
CA LEU A 121 3.15 4.79 -1.13
C LEU A 121 3.56 6.26 -1.20
N LEU A 122 4.73 6.63 -1.70
CA LEU A 122 5.11 8.03 -1.91
C LEU A 122 4.61 8.61 -3.24
N GLU A 123 4.18 7.77 -4.19
CA GLU A 123 3.73 8.21 -5.53
C GLU A 123 4.69 9.23 -6.18
N LEU A 124 6.01 9.04 -6.02
CA LEU A 124 7.00 9.96 -6.57
C LEU A 124 6.87 10.05 -8.10
N ASP A 125 6.97 11.29 -8.59
CA ASP A 125 6.69 11.62 -9.99
C ASP A 125 7.65 10.93 -10.99
N GLN A 126 7.15 10.82 -12.22
CA GLN A 126 7.46 9.84 -13.27
C GLN A 126 8.90 9.78 -13.85
N ASP A 127 9.88 10.45 -13.26
CA ASP A 127 11.20 10.66 -13.88
C ASP A 127 12.16 9.46 -13.77
N HIS A 128 11.78 8.38 -13.09
CA HIS A 128 12.61 7.18 -12.97
C HIS A 128 11.95 5.94 -13.59
N PRO A 129 12.04 5.75 -14.92
CA PRO A 129 11.33 4.68 -15.65
C PRO A 129 11.70 3.27 -15.16
N VAL A 130 12.93 3.08 -14.68
CA VAL A 130 13.39 1.81 -14.08
C VAL A 130 12.60 1.50 -12.81
N ILE A 131 12.51 2.45 -11.86
CA ILE A 131 11.80 2.22 -10.59
C ILE A 131 10.31 2.10 -10.82
N ARG A 132 9.74 2.91 -11.72
CA ARG A 132 8.35 2.76 -12.15
C ARG A 132 8.07 1.35 -12.68
N LYS A 133 8.95 0.82 -13.52
CA LYS A 133 8.81 -0.55 -14.04
C LYS A 133 8.79 -1.56 -12.90
N PHE A 134 9.76 -1.53 -11.98
CA PHE A 134 9.83 -2.46 -10.86
C PHE A 134 8.65 -2.33 -9.89
N VAL A 135 8.22 -1.11 -9.57
CA VAL A 135 7.06 -0.85 -8.70
C VAL A 135 5.76 -1.33 -9.35
N ASN A 136 5.61 -1.16 -10.67
CA ASN A 136 4.43 -1.62 -11.40
C ASN A 136 4.44 -3.14 -11.61
N GLU A 137 5.60 -3.74 -11.87
CA GLU A 137 5.74 -5.19 -12.04
C GLU A 137 5.54 -5.94 -10.72
N THR A 138 6.05 -5.41 -9.61
CA THR A 138 5.77 -5.96 -8.26
C THR A 138 4.33 -5.69 -7.80
N TYR A 139 3.60 -4.78 -8.45
CA TYR A 139 2.21 -4.50 -8.08
C TYR A 139 1.20 -5.53 -8.60
N HIS A 140 1.36 -6.03 -9.83
CA HIS A 140 0.39 -6.96 -10.38
C HIS A 140 0.73 -8.38 -9.94
N ILE A 141 -0.23 -9.06 -9.28
CA ILE A 141 -0.11 -10.48 -8.89
C ILE A 141 0.31 -11.35 -10.07
N GLU A 142 -0.17 -11.03 -11.28
CA GLU A 142 0.13 -11.71 -12.54
C GLU A 142 1.60 -11.55 -12.99
N ASN A 143 2.23 -10.43 -12.66
CA ASN A 143 3.65 -10.15 -12.97
C ASN A 143 4.59 -10.57 -11.84
N GLU A 144 4.05 -10.90 -10.68
CA GLU A 144 4.77 -11.29 -9.47
C GLU A 144 5.26 -12.76 -9.55
N PHE A 145 5.84 -13.16 -10.70
CA PHE A 145 6.62 -14.41 -10.84
C PHE A 145 7.78 -14.48 -9.82
N ILE A 146 8.17 -13.33 -9.26
CA ILE A 146 9.15 -13.16 -8.19
C ILE A 146 8.69 -13.77 -6.84
N CYS A 147 7.40 -13.98 -6.59
CA CYS A 147 6.89 -14.41 -5.27
C CYS A 147 6.61 -15.92 -5.11
N GLN A 148 7.27 -16.78 -5.90
CA GLN A 148 7.30 -18.23 -5.59
C GLN A 148 8.08 -18.52 -4.30
N LEU A 149 8.94 -17.57 -3.87
CA LEU A 149 9.76 -17.66 -2.67
C LEU A 149 9.33 -16.61 -1.65
N ASP A 150 9.53 -16.93 -0.38
CA ASP A 150 9.23 -16.07 0.76
C ASP A 150 10.15 -14.84 0.76
N PRO A 151 9.63 -13.60 0.58
CA PRO A 151 10.44 -12.40 0.47
C PRO A 151 11.15 -12.03 1.77
N SER A 152 10.69 -12.55 2.92
CA SER A 152 11.42 -12.41 4.19
C SER A 152 12.68 -13.28 4.24
N ARG A 153 12.77 -14.30 3.37
CA ARG A 153 13.87 -15.26 3.30
C ARG A 153 14.75 -15.08 2.07
N PHE A 154 14.17 -14.60 0.98
CA PHE A 154 14.84 -14.43 -0.30
C PHE A 154 14.54 -13.04 -0.83
N ASP A 155 15.49 -12.12 -0.65
CA ASP A 155 15.38 -10.79 -1.24
C ASP A 155 15.75 -10.87 -2.72
N LEU A 156 14.73 -10.88 -3.56
CA LEU A 156 14.87 -10.98 -5.01
C LEU A 156 14.91 -9.61 -5.68
N ILE A 157 14.84 -8.53 -4.89
CA ILE A 157 14.92 -7.18 -5.41
C ILE A 157 16.38 -6.85 -5.70
N PRO A 158 16.75 -6.49 -6.95
CA PRO A 158 18.12 -6.16 -7.26
C PRO A 158 18.62 -4.96 -6.44
N GLU A 159 19.85 -5.05 -5.92
CA GLU A 159 20.45 -4.01 -5.07
C GLU A 159 20.39 -2.61 -5.70
N TYR A 160 20.63 -2.51 -7.02
CA TYR A 160 20.59 -1.22 -7.71
C TYR A 160 19.20 -0.55 -7.65
N VAL A 161 18.11 -1.32 -7.57
CA VAL A 161 16.75 -0.78 -7.43
C VAL A 161 16.60 -0.14 -6.06
N ILE A 162 17.08 -0.80 -5.01
CA ILE A 162 17.05 -0.29 -3.64
C ILE A 162 17.94 0.95 -3.51
N MET A 163 19.12 0.96 -4.13
CA MET A 163 19.99 2.13 -4.15
C MET A 163 19.32 3.36 -4.77
N GLU A 164 18.57 3.21 -5.86
CA GLU A 164 17.84 4.32 -6.47
C GLU A 164 16.68 4.79 -5.56
N CYS A 165 15.94 3.87 -4.94
CA CYS A 165 14.94 4.24 -3.93
C CYS A 165 15.56 5.01 -2.76
N ASP A 166 16.70 4.54 -2.23
CA ASP A 166 17.41 5.17 -1.12
C ASP A 166 17.87 6.59 -1.49
N LYS A 167 18.37 6.81 -2.73
CA LYS A 167 18.70 8.16 -3.24
C LYS A 167 17.48 9.08 -3.24
N LEU A 168 16.35 8.60 -3.76
CA LEU A 168 15.11 9.38 -3.85
C LEU A 168 14.53 9.72 -2.46
N ILE A 169 14.70 8.82 -1.49
CA ILE A 169 14.30 9.05 -0.09
C ILE A 169 15.20 10.08 0.61
N ALA A 170 16.50 10.07 0.28
CA ALA A 170 17.50 10.98 0.84
C ALA A 170 17.45 12.39 0.26
N LEU A 171 16.81 12.60 -0.90
CA LEU A 171 16.61 13.93 -1.46
C LEU A 171 15.75 14.78 -0.49
N PRO A 172 16.16 16.02 -0.20
CA PRO A 172 15.29 16.96 0.51
C PRO A 172 13.98 17.12 -0.28
N PRO A 173 12.84 17.40 0.40
CA PRO A 173 11.61 17.72 -0.31
C PRO A 173 11.93 18.82 -1.32
N ALA A 174 11.58 18.60 -2.59
CA ALA A 174 11.86 19.56 -3.64
C ALA A 174 11.32 20.93 -3.20
N ALA A 175 12.24 21.84 -2.86
CA ALA A 175 11.90 23.24 -2.71
C ALA A 175 11.42 23.68 -4.10
N ASN A 176 10.13 24.00 -4.21
CA ASN A 176 9.37 24.37 -5.41
C ASN A 176 8.55 23.24 -6.06
N GLN A 177 7.38 22.97 -5.48
CA GLN A 177 6.14 22.91 -6.26
C GLN A 177 5.06 23.75 -5.57
N SER A 178 5.32 25.04 -5.43
CA SER A 178 4.25 26.03 -5.35
C SER A 178 4.22 26.79 -6.67
N SER A 179 3.01 26.99 -7.20
CA SER A 179 2.66 27.81 -8.37
C SER A 179 2.60 27.10 -9.73
N VAL A 180 1.53 26.33 -9.97
CA VAL A 180 0.70 26.60 -11.16
C VAL A 180 -0.78 26.52 -10.77
N ALA A 181 -1.31 27.63 -10.25
CA ALA A 181 -2.67 27.99 -10.57
C ALA A 181 -2.71 28.40 -12.05
N ARG A 182 -3.40 27.63 -12.88
CA ARG A 182 -3.97 28.03 -14.19
C ARG A 182 -5.24 27.18 -14.34
N ILE A 183 -6.41 27.70 -13.98
CA ILE A 183 -7.32 28.43 -14.87
C ILE A 183 -7.57 27.66 -16.18
N ALA A 184 -8.61 26.81 -16.18
CA ALA A 184 -9.75 26.84 -17.09
C ALA A 184 -10.78 25.80 -16.62
#